data_AF-A0A920ABC7-F1
#
_entry.id   AF-A0A920ABC7-F1
#
_cell.length_a   1.000
_cell.length_b   1.000
_cell.length_c   1.000
_cell.angle_alpha   90.00
_cell.angle_beta   90.00
_cell.angle_gamma   90.00
#
_symmetry.space_group_name_H-M   'P 1'
#
loop_
_entity.id
_entity.type
_entity.pdbx_description
1 polymer ?
#
loop_
_entity_poly.entity_id
_entity_poly.type
_entity_poly.pdbx_seq_one_letter_code
_entity_poly.pdbx_strand_id
1 'polypeptide(L)'
;MPKRDYECADARRAVDLGADAIMISNHGGRQLDGGRSPFDQLEEIMQAVGGEIEIILDGGIRRGTHVLKAMALGATACSGGRMYLYALAAAGQAGVEKALSNLHGEIERGMKLMGVTRLSQLKPEMIRRRQV
;
A
#
# COMPACT_ATOMS: atom_id res chain seq x y z
N MET A 1 -10.04 13.21 2.31
CA MET A 1 -9.67 12.12 1.38
C MET A 1 -10.69 11.00 1.48
N PRO A 2 -11.43 10.67 0.41
CA PRO A 2 -12.36 9.54 0.41
C PRO A 2 -11.58 8.20 0.51
N LYS A 3 -12.14 7.24 1.26
CA LYS A 3 -11.61 5.87 1.41
C LYS A 3 -12.67 4.91 0.93
N ARG A 4 -12.47 4.22 -0.20
CA ARG A 4 -13.43 3.24 -0.74
C ARG A 4 -12.71 2.13 -1.50
N ASP A 5 -13.43 1.04 -1.73
CA ASP A 5 -13.12 0.16 -2.85
C ASP A 5 -13.26 1.00 -4.12
N TYR A 6 -12.13 1.26 -4.79
CA TYR A 6 -12.11 2.09 -5.98
C TYR A 6 -12.24 1.18 -7.19
N GLU A 7 -13.32 1.34 -7.95
CA GLU A 7 -13.27 0.97 -9.35
C GLU A 7 -12.44 2.01 -10.12
N CYS A 8 -11.88 1.63 -11.27
CA CYS A 8 -11.10 2.56 -12.11
C CYS A 8 -11.88 3.83 -12.47
N ALA A 9 -13.20 3.72 -12.64
CA ALA A 9 -14.09 4.85 -12.89
C ALA A 9 -14.12 5.84 -11.71
N ASP A 10 -14.14 5.35 -10.47
CA ASP A 10 -14.12 6.19 -9.28
C ASP A 10 -12.76 6.88 -9.09
N ALA A 11 -11.68 6.17 -9.42
CA ALA A 11 -10.33 6.74 -9.40
C ALA A 11 -10.19 7.89 -10.42
N ARG A 12 -10.63 7.68 -11.66
CA ARG A 12 -10.67 8.72 -12.70
C ARG A 12 -11.52 9.92 -12.27
N ARG A 13 -12.72 9.66 -11.74
CA ARG A 13 -13.58 10.73 -11.23
C ARG A 13 -12.92 11.53 -10.11
N ALA A 14 -12.13 10.90 -9.25
CA ALA A 14 -11.39 11.61 -8.21
C ALA A 14 -10.34 12.56 -8.82
N VAL A 15 -9.63 12.14 -9.86
CA VAL A 15 -8.70 13.00 -10.62
C VAL A 15 -9.45 14.17 -11.26
N ASP A 16 -10.57 13.92 -11.93
CA ASP A 16 -11.35 14.96 -12.61
C ASP A 16 -11.92 16.02 -11.65
N LEU A 17 -12.16 15.63 -10.39
CA LEU A 17 -12.58 16.52 -9.31
C LEU A 17 -11.42 17.27 -8.64
N GLY A 18 -10.16 17.05 -9.07
CA GLY A 18 -8.99 17.72 -8.55
C GLY A 18 -8.48 17.16 -7.22
N ALA A 19 -8.67 15.87 -6.94
CA ALA A 19 -8.08 15.24 -5.76
C ALA A 19 -6.55 15.11 -5.91
N ASP A 20 -5.79 15.47 -4.88
CA ASP A 20 -4.33 15.27 -4.88
C ASP A 20 -3.92 13.79 -4.76
N ALA A 21 -4.81 12.99 -4.16
CA ALA A 21 -4.51 11.62 -3.78
C ALA A 21 -5.76 10.76 -3.60
N ILE A 22 -5.63 9.46 -3.87
CA ILE A 22 -6.60 8.41 -3.53
C ILE A 22 -5.98 7.34 -2.64
N MET A 23 -6.81 6.68 -1.83
CA MET A 23 -6.40 5.57 -0.98
C MET A 23 -7.16 4.31 -1.34
N ILE A 24 -6.49 3.34 -1.95
CA ILE A 24 -7.08 2.04 -2.29
C ILE A 24 -7.22 1.25 -0.99
N SER A 25 -8.46 1.05 -0.53
CA SER A 25 -8.74 0.42 0.76
C SER A 25 -10.14 -0.17 0.84
N ASN A 26 -10.24 -1.40 1.35
CA ASN A 26 -11.50 -2.04 1.72
C ASN A 26 -11.82 -1.88 3.22
N HIS A 27 -11.27 -0.84 3.87
CA HIS A 27 -11.34 -0.60 5.31
C HIS A 27 -10.80 -1.78 6.15
N GLY A 28 -9.83 -2.50 5.61
CA GLY A 28 -9.26 -3.68 6.23
C GLY A 28 -10.26 -4.83 6.35
N GLY A 29 -11.17 -4.97 5.38
CA GLY A 29 -12.20 -6.01 5.31
C GLY A 29 -13.31 -5.84 6.34
N ARG A 30 -13.72 -4.59 6.62
CA ARG A 30 -14.71 -4.25 7.66
C ARG A 30 -15.98 -3.59 7.12
N GLN A 31 -16.07 -3.43 5.80
CA GLN A 31 -17.22 -2.81 5.15
C GLN A 31 -17.92 -3.86 4.28
N LEU A 32 -17.59 -3.95 2.99
CA LEU A 32 -18.15 -4.97 2.11
C LEU A 32 -17.30 -6.26 2.18
N ASP A 33 -17.87 -7.32 2.75
CA ASP A 33 -17.25 -8.64 2.73
C ASP A 33 -17.37 -9.29 1.34
N GLY A 34 -16.42 -10.16 0.99
CA GLY A 34 -16.33 -10.79 -0.34
C GLY A 34 -15.78 -9.90 -1.45
N GLY A 35 -15.42 -8.65 -1.15
CA GLY A 35 -14.76 -7.74 -2.10
C GLY A 35 -13.32 -8.14 -2.45
N ARG A 36 -12.76 -7.51 -3.50
CA ARG A 36 -11.36 -7.71 -3.91
C ARG A 36 -10.41 -7.22 -2.82
N SER A 37 -9.23 -7.83 -2.71
CA SER A 37 -8.18 -7.25 -1.86
C SER A 37 -7.72 -5.91 -2.44
N PRO A 38 -7.28 -4.94 -1.63
CA PRO A 38 -6.75 -3.67 -2.14
C PRO A 38 -5.53 -3.86 -3.06
N PHE A 39 -4.68 -4.86 -2.76
CA PHE A 39 -3.50 -5.14 -3.58
C PHE A 39 -3.87 -5.64 -4.99
N ASP A 40 -4.94 -6.44 -5.11
CA ASP A 40 -5.40 -6.96 -6.41
C ASP A 40 -6.08 -5.90 -7.30
N GLN A 41 -6.37 -4.72 -6.75
CA GLN A 41 -6.92 -3.57 -7.48
C GLN A 41 -5.84 -2.58 -7.93
N LEU A 42 -4.65 -2.65 -7.30
CA LEU A 42 -3.61 -1.63 -7.45
C LEU A 42 -3.20 -1.42 -8.91
N GLU A 43 -2.91 -2.49 -9.64
CA GLU A 43 -2.42 -2.37 -11.03
C GLU A 43 -3.45 -1.74 -11.97
N GLU A 44 -4.72 -2.10 -11.82
CA GLU A 44 -5.81 -1.57 -12.65
C GLU A 44 -5.97 -0.06 -12.42
N ILE A 45 -5.93 0.36 -11.16
CA ILE A 45 -6.00 1.77 -10.77
C ILE A 45 -4.75 2.54 -11.22
N MET A 46 -3.56 1.93 -11.10
CA MET A 46 -2.32 2.51 -11.60
C MET A 46 -2.33 2.69 -13.12
N GLN A 47 -2.94 1.77 -13.88
CA GLN A 47 -3.14 1.94 -15.32
C GLN A 47 -4.14 3.07 -15.63
N ALA A 48 -5.17 3.22 -14.79
CA ALA A 48 -6.22 4.21 -15.01
C ALA A 48 -5.78 5.64 -14.71
N VAL A 49 -5.00 5.87 -13.64
CA VAL A 49 -4.68 7.22 -13.13
C VAL A 49 -3.26 7.38 -12.56
N GLY A 50 -2.39 6.38 -12.76
CA GLY A 50 -1.03 6.39 -12.24
C GLY A 50 -0.20 7.56 -12.77
N GLY A 51 0.48 8.27 -11.86
CA GLY A 51 1.31 9.43 -12.21
C GLY A 51 0.54 10.76 -12.32
N GLU A 52 -0.79 10.73 -12.29
CA GLU A 52 -1.61 11.94 -12.23
C GLU A 52 -1.84 12.41 -10.78
N ILE A 53 -1.97 11.46 -9.85
CA ILE A 53 -2.22 11.70 -8.43
C ILE A 53 -1.46 10.70 -7.56
N GLU A 54 -1.35 11.00 -6.27
CA GLU A 54 -0.76 10.10 -5.28
C GLU A 54 -1.67 8.90 -5.00
N ILE A 55 -1.11 7.69 -4.95
CA ILE A 55 -1.86 6.45 -4.75
C ILE A 55 -1.34 5.74 -3.51
N ILE A 56 -2.15 5.77 -2.45
CA ILE A 56 -1.85 5.16 -1.16
C ILE A 56 -2.52 3.79 -1.08
N LEU A 57 -1.75 2.72 -0.88
CA LEU A 57 -2.30 1.38 -0.66
C LEU A 57 -2.52 1.12 0.83
N ASP A 58 -3.74 0.76 1.23
CA ASP A 58 -4.07 0.33 2.59
C ASP A 58 -4.79 -1.04 2.58
N GLY A 59 -4.62 -1.79 3.67
CA GLY A 59 -5.18 -3.13 3.82
C GLY A 59 -4.12 -4.23 3.70
N GLY A 60 -3.83 -4.90 4.82
CA GLY A 60 -2.93 -6.07 4.82
C GLY A 60 -1.43 -5.78 4.87
N ILE A 61 -0.99 -4.52 4.95
CA ILE A 61 0.44 -4.19 5.14
C ILE A 61 0.91 -4.62 6.53
N ARG A 62 1.78 -5.63 6.59
CA ARG A 62 2.29 -6.23 7.84
C ARG A 62 3.78 -6.54 7.82
N ARG A 63 4.42 -6.47 6.65
CA ARG A 63 5.84 -6.77 6.43
C ARG A 63 6.43 -5.75 5.47
N GLY A 64 7.74 -5.51 5.56
CA GLY A 64 8.44 -4.63 4.63
C GLY A 64 8.30 -5.07 3.17
N THR A 65 8.27 -6.39 2.90
CA THR A 65 8.03 -6.91 1.54
C THR A 65 6.64 -6.64 1.00
N HIS A 66 5.62 -6.40 1.84
CA HIS A 66 4.31 -5.97 1.36
C HIS A 66 4.38 -4.54 0.81
N VAL A 67 5.10 -3.66 1.52
CA VAL A 67 5.37 -2.29 1.08
C VAL A 67 6.16 -2.31 -0.23
N LEU A 68 7.27 -3.07 -0.28
CA LEU A 68 8.10 -3.15 -1.49
C LEU A 68 7.33 -3.65 -2.71
N LYS A 69 6.42 -4.62 -2.55
CA LYS A 69 5.54 -5.07 -3.63
C LYS A 69 4.58 -3.98 -4.10
N ALA A 70 3.97 -3.23 -3.19
CA ALA A 70 3.07 -2.14 -3.55
C ALA A 70 3.80 -1.02 -4.30
N MET A 71 4.97 -0.61 -3.79
CA MET A 71 5.83 0.39 -4.43
C MET A 71 6.28 -0.08 -5.82
N ALA A 72 6.63 -1.36 -5.97
CA ALA A 72 7.04 -1.92 -7.27
C ALA A 72 5.90 -1.92 -8.31
N LEU A 73 4.63 -1.97 -7.87
CA LEU A 73 3.46 -1.80 -8.75
C LEU A 73 3.07 -0.33 -8.96
N GLY A 74 3.81 0.61 -8.36
CA GLY A 74 3.65 2.04 -8.58
C GLY A 74 2.84 2.80 -7.54
N ALA A 75 2.42 2.15 -6.44
CA ALA A 75 1.87 2.90 -5.30
C ALA A 75 2.91 3.92 -4.80
N THR A 76 2.45 5.09 -4.38
CA THR A 76 3.33 6.15 -3.87
C THR A 76 3.54 6.07 -2.37
N ALA A 77 2.59 5.49 -1.65
CA ALA A 77 2.71 5.20 -0.23
C ALA A 77 1.91 3.94 0.17
N CYS A 78 2.19 3.46 1.38
CA CYS A 78 1.41 2.42 2.04
C CYS A 78 0.91 2.92 3.39
N SER A 79 -0.27 2.46 3.80
CA SER A 79 -0.83 2.73 5.12
C SER A 79 -1.15 1.42 5.87
N GLY A 80 -1.32 1.53 7.18
CA GLY A 80 -1.71 0.40 8.02
C GLY A 80 -2.39 0.84 9.29
N GLY A 81 -3.62 0.34 9.52
CA GLY A 81 -4.38 0.63 10.74
C GLY A 81 -4.01 -0.25 11.94
N ARG A 82 -4.32 -1.55 11.88
CA ARG A 82 -4.25 -2.43 13.07
C ARG A 82 -2.85 -2.60 13.66
N MET A 83 -1.79 -2.52 12.84
CA MET A 83 -0.41 -2.77 13.26
C MET A 83 -0.01 -1.86 14.43
N TYR A 84 -0.19 -0.54 14.28
CA TYR A 84 0.19 0.40 15.34
C TYR A 84 -0.75 0.30 16.55
N LEU A 85 -2.02 -0.03 16.35
CA LEU A 85 -2.98 -0.21 17.46
C LEU A 85 -2.61 -1.40 18.36
N TYR A 86 -2.19 -2.52 17.76
CA TYR A 86 -1.73 -3.68 18.54
C TYR A 86 -0.44 -3.37 19.30
N ALA A 87 0.49 -2.66 18.65
CA ALA A 87 1.72 -2.25 19.29
C ALA A 87 1.47 -1.26 20.45
N LEU A 88 0.54 -0.32 20.25
CA LEU A 88 0.09 0.64 21.26
C LEU A 88 -0.53 -0.08 22.46
N ALA A 89 -1.40 -1.06 22.23
CA ALA A 89 -2.00 -1.85 23.30
C ALA A 89 -0.97 -2.68 24.08
N ALA A 90 0.08 -3.17 23.41
CA ALA A 90 1.09 -4.01 24.04
C ALA A 90 2.09 -3.24 24.91
N ALA A 91 2.53 -2.05 24.48
CA ALA A 91 3.60 -1.32 25.16
C ALA A 91 3.53 0.22 24.98
N GLY A 92 2.34 0.77 24.74
CA GLY A 92 2.17 2.22 24.57
C GLY A 92 2.98 2.77 23.39
N GLN A 93 3.47 4.00 23.53
CA GLN A 93 4.29 4.67 22.52
C GLN A 93 5.54 3.86 22.14
N ALA A 94 6.24 3.29 23.12
CA ALA A 94 7.44 2.49 22.88
C ALA A 94 7.15 1.27 22.00
N GLY A 95 5.97 0.67 22.15
CA GLY A 95 5.48 -0.40 21.27
C GLY A 95 5.32 0.08 19.83
N VAL A 96 4.65 1.22 19.63
CA VAL A 96 4.44 1.82 18.29
C VAL A 96 5.77 2.16 17.62
N GLU A 97 6.68 2.82 18.33
CA GLU A 97 8.02 3.15 17.83
C GLU A 97 8.79 1.89 17.42
N LYS A 98 8.73 0.83 18.24
CA LYS A 98 9.36 -0.44 17.93
C LYS A 98 8.77 -1.10 16.68
N ALA A 99 7.45 -1.08 16.54
CA ALA A 99 6.78 -1.63 15.36
C ALA A 99 7.16 -0.87 14.08
N LEU A 100 7.21 0.46 14.12
CA LEU A 100 7.63 1.30 12.99
C LEU A 100 9.11 1.09 12.66
N SER A 101 9.99 1.04 13.66
CA SER A 101 11.42 0.76 13.49
C SER A 101 11.67 -0.62 12.87
N ASN A 102 10.93 -1.65 13.30
CA ASN A 102 11.01 -2.98 12.71
C ASN A 102 10.56 -2.97 11.24
N LEU A 103 9.44 -2.31 10.92
CA LEU A 103 8.95 -2.19 9.54
C LEU A 103 9.98 -1.47 8.65
N HIS A 104 10.56 -0.37 9.13
CA HIS A 104 11.62 0.36 8.43
C HIS A 104 12.83 -0.54 8.16
N GLY A 105 13.32 -1.26 9.17
CA GLY A 105 14.43 -2.20 9.01
C GLY A 105 14.13 -3.37 8.07
N GLU A 106 12.88 -3.84 7.99
CA GLU A 106 12.46 -4.83 7.00
C GLU A 106 12.47 -4.28 5.56
N ILE A 107 12.01 -3.05 5.36
CA ILE A 107 12.04 -2.38 4.05
C ILE A 107 13.49 -2.21 3.61
N GLU A 108 14.34 -1.65 4.46
CA GLU A 108 15.76 -1.42 4.17
C GLU A 108 16.48 -2.74 3.84
N ARG A 109 16.25 -3.78 4.65
CA ARG A 109 16.81 -5.12 4.40
C ARG A 109 16.33 -5.69 3.07
N GLY A 110 15.05 -5.57 2.76
CA GLY A 110 14.49 -6.02 1.49
C GLY A 110 15.10 -5.29 0.29
N MET A 111 15.26 -3.97 0.38
CA MET A 111 15.93 -3.17 -0.64
C MET A 111 17.37 -3.61 -0.87
N LYS A 112 18.15 -3.83 0.21
CA LYS A 112 19.53 -4.35 0.13
C LYS A 112 19.59 -5.71 -0.57
N LEU A 113 18.70 -6.64 -0.21
CA LEU A 113 18.63 -7.97 -0.81
C LEU A 113 18.22 -7.95 -2.29
N MET A 114 17.43 -6.95 -2.69
CA MET A 114 17.03 -6.73 -4.08
C MET A 114 18.06 -5.93 -4.89
N GLY A 115 19.14 -5.44 -4.27
CA GLY A 115 20.15 -4.62 -4.94
C GLY A 115 19.66 -3.22 -5.31
N VAL A 116 18.64 -2.69 -4.61
CA VAL A 116 18.12 -1.33 -4.84
C VAL A 116 18.49 -0.40 -3.69
N THR A 117 18.84 0.85 -4.03
CA THR A 117 19.21 1.91 -3.08
C THR A 117 18.17 3.01 -2.96
N ARG A 118 17.15 3.01 -3.84
CA ARG A 118 16.05 3.98 -3.84
C ARG A 118 14.75 3.27 -4.19
N LEU A 119 13.63 3.70 -3.61
CA LEU A 119 12.31 3.13 -3.91
C LEU A 119 11.94 3.27 -5.39
N SER A 120 12.38 4.35 -6.05
CA SER A 120 12.16 4.57 -7.49
C SER A 120 12.86 3.56 -8.42
N GLN A 121 13.74 2.71 -7.88
CA GLN A 121 14.35 1.61 -8.64
C GLN A 121 13.50 0.34 -8.62
N LEU A 122 12.46 0.28 -7.78
CA LEU A 122 11.51 -0.82 -7.77
C LEU A 122 10.67 -0.76 -9.04
N LYS A 123 10.45 -1.93 -9.65
CA LYS A 123 9.72 -2.03 -10.92
C LYS A 123 8.78 -3.22 -10.92
N PRO A 124 7.70 -3.19 -11.74
CA PRO A 124 6.74 -4.30 -11.80
C PRO A 124 7.36 -5.65 -12.16
N GLU A 125 8.46 -5.69 -12.92
CA GLU A 125 9.14 -6.94 -13.31
C GLU A 125 9.77 -7.68 -12.13
N MET A 126 9.93 -7.00 -10.98
CA MET A 126 10.40 -7.61 -9.73
C MET A 126 9.31 -8.46 -9.05
N ILE A 127 8.07 -8.42 -9.54
CA ILE A 127 6.95 -9.21 -9.03
C ILE A 127 6.61 -10.31 -10.01
N ARG A 128 6.72 -11.55 -9.53
CA ARG A 128 6.20 -12.71 -10.24
C ARG A 128 4.84 -13.09 -9.70
N ARG A 129 3.82 -13.10 -10.55
CA ARG A 129 2.50 -13.65 -10.21
C ARG A 129 2.54 -15.17 -10.25
N ARG A 130 1.80 -15.79 -9.33
CA ARG A 130 1.61 -17.24 -9.35
C ARG A 130 0.74 -17.56 -10.57
N GLN A 131 1.23 -18.42 -11.46
CA GLN A 131 0.39 -19.06 -12.47
C GLN A 131 -0.40 -20.15 -11.75
N VAL A 132 -1.73 -20.01 -11.72
CA VAL A 132 -2.67 -20.99 -11.16
C VAL A 132 -3.56 -21.44 -12.30
#